data_AF-A0A1G7GWD8-F1
#
_entry.id   AF-A0A1G7GWD8-F1
#
_cell.length_a   1.000
_cell.length_b   1.000
_cell.length_c   1.000
_cell.angle_alpha   90.00
_cell.angle_beta   90.00
_cell.angle_gamma   90.00
#
_symmetry.space_group_name_H-M   'P 1'
#
loop_
_entity.id
_entity.type
_entity.pdbx_description
1 polymer ?
#
loop_
_entity_poly.entity_id
_entity_poly.type
_entity_poly.pdbx_seq_one_letter_code
_entity_poly.pdbx_strand_id
1 'polypeptide(L)' 'MRCHYCDRDADIAVEKDGVKVGVCETHFREQMESLADSDALANLEEELDIDGHE' A
#
# COMPACT_ATOMS: atom_id res chain seq x y z
N MET A 1 14.37 -7.71 -1.78
CA MET A 1 13.94 -6.65 -2.73
C MET A 1 14.05 -5.32 -1.99
N ARG A 2 14.23 -4.16 -2.64
CA ARG A 2 14.52 -2.93 -1.88
C ARG A 2 13.33 -2.01 -1.75
N CYS A 3 13.19 -1.41 -0.58
CA CYS A 3 12.21 -0.38 -0.29
C CYS A 3 12.48 0.83 -1.18
N HIS A 4 11.45 1.29 -1.89
CA HIS A 4 11.53 2.45 -2.77
C HIS A 4 11.91 3.75 -2.06
N TYR A 5 11.58 3.90 -0.77
CA TYR A 5 11.72 5.16 -0.03
C TYR A 5 13.03 5.29 0.75
N CYS A 6 13.58 4.19 1.23
CA CYS A 6 14.74 4.23 2.12
C CYS A 6 15.79 3.17 1.84
N ASP A 7 15.69 2.50 0.69
CA ASP A 7 16.75 1.62 0.19
C ASP A 7 17.05 0.40 1.11
N ARG A 8 16.30 0.22 2.21
CA ARG A 8 16.31 -0.96 3.10
C ARG A 8 15.66 -2.16 2.41
N ASP A 9 15.76 -3.36 3.00
CA ASP A 9 15.00 -4.50 2.49
C ASP A 9 13.49 -4.22 2.59
N ALA A 10 12.75 -4.74 1.61
CA ALA A 10 11.32 -4.55 1.52
C ALA A 10 10.61 -5.80 2.04
N ASP A 11 9.73 -5.60 3.01
CA ASP A 11 8.88 -6.64 3.57
C ASP A 11 7.59 -6.83 2.75
N ILE A 12 7.10 -5.77 2.11
CA ILE A 12 5.86 -5.79 1.32
C ILE A 12 6.17 -5.48 -0.14
N ALA A 13 5.56 -6.25 -1.03
CA ALA A 13 5.61 -6.03 -2.48
C ALA A 13 4.20 -5.77 -3.00
N VAL A 14 4.00 -4.62 -3.65
CA VAL A 14 2.73 -4.25 -4.28
C VAL A 14 2.93 -4.26 -5.80
N GLU A 15 2.01 -4.87 -6.53
CA GLU A 15 2.00 -4.86 -7.99
C GLU A 15 0.71 -4.22 -8.50
N LYS A 16 0.83 -3.29 -9.45
CA LYS A 16 -0.30 -2.67 -10.12
C LYS A 16 0.04 -2.40 -11.58
N ASP A 17 -0.82 -2.81 -12.51
CA ASP A 17 -0.63 -2.60 -13.96
C ASP A 17 0.75 -3.07 -14.48
N GLY A 18 1.28 -4.17 -13.93
CA GLY A 18 2.59 -4.71 -14.28
C GLY A 18 3.80 -3.98 -13.65
N VAL A 19 3.55 -2.96 -12.82
CA VAL A 19 4.59 -2.27 -12.04
C VAL A 19 4.65 -2.85 -10.64
N LYS A 20 5.80 -3.40 -10.26
CA LYS A 20 6.05 -3.97 -8.95
C LYS A 20 6.94 -3.06 -8.11
N VAL A 21 6.46 -2.68 -6.92
CA VAL A 21 7.15 -1.79 -5.98
C VAL A 21 7.31 -2.49 -4.63
N GLY A 22 8.53 -2.47 -4.08
CA GLY A 22 8.82 -2.94 -2.73
C GLY A 22 8.82 -1.79 -1.73
N VAL A 23 8.22 -2.00 -0.56
CA VAL A 23 8.27 -1.07 0.58
C VAL A 23 8.55 -1.81 1.90
N CYS A 24 9.19 -1.13 2.85
CA CYS A 24 9.34 -1.65 4.21
C CYS A 24 8.09 -1.32 5.05
N GLU A 25 7.88 -2.03 6.16
CA GLU A 25 6.68 -1.88 6.99
C GLU A 25 6.41 -0.43 7.42
N THR A 26 7.46 0.33 7.79
CA THR A 26 7.35 1.73 8.22
C THR A 26 6.69 2.60 7.13
N HIS A 27 7.27 2.62 5.93
CA HIS A 27 6.75 3.43 4.84
C HIS A 27 5.40 2.92 4.32
N PHE A 28 5.14 1.62 4.39
CA PHE A 28 3.81 1.11 4.03
C PHE A 28 2.74 1.67 4.96
N ARG A 29 2.99 1.69 6.28
CA ARG A 29 2.07 2.24 7.27
C ARG A 29 1.87 3.74 7.09
N GLU A 30 2.95 4.51 6.93
CA GLU A 30 2.86 5.96 6.69
C GLU A 30 2.06 6.30 5.42
N GLN A 31 2.26 5.54 4.34
CA GLN A 31 1.49 5.74 3.10
C GLN A 31 0.02 5.35 3.27
N MET A 32 -0.29 4.26 3.99
CA MET A 32 -1.66 3.85 4.29
C MET A 32 -2.39 4.88 5.17
N GLU A 33 -1.73 5.41 6.18
CA GLU A 33 -2.29 6.46 7.04
C GLU A 33 -2.56 7.75 6.24
N SER A 34 -1.65 8.12 5.32
CA SER A 34 -1.85 9.26 4.43
C SER A 34 -2.98 9.05 3.41
N LEU A 35 -3.22 7.80 2.99
CA LEU A 35 -4.33 7.43 2.11
C LEU A 35 -5.67 7.43 2.86
N ALA A 36 -5.67 7.02 4.12
CA ALA A 36 -6.85 7.03 4.99
C ALA A 36 -7.27 8.45 5.41
N ASP A 37 -6.30 9.37 5.57
CA ASP A 37 -6.56 10.78 5.87
C ASP A 37 -7.00 11.57 4.62
N SER A 38 -6.62 11.08 3.43
CA SER A 38 -7.11 11.62 2.17
C SER A 38 -8.49 11.02 1.84
N ASP A 39 -9.42 11.83 1.36
CA ASP A 39 -10.75 11.44 0.83
C ASP A 39 -10.69 10.35 -0.29
N ALA A 40 -9.49 9.91 -0.67
CA ALA A 40 -9.21 8.80 -1.57
C ALA A 40 -9.59 7.41 -1.01
N LEU A 41 -9.61 7.21 0.31
CA LEU A 41 -10.06 5.93 0.89
C LEU A 41 -11.53 5.64 0.57
N ALA A 42 -12.37 6.68 0.56
CA ALA A 42 -13.79 6.57 0.21
C ALA A 42 -14.02 6.14 -1.26
N ASN A 43 -13.07 6.42 -2.15
CA ASN A 43 -13.12 5.98 -3.55
C ASN A 43 -12.52 4.59 -3.76
N LEU A 44 -11.53 4.20 -2.93
CA LEU A 44 -10.87 2.90 -3.00
C LEU A 44 -11.72 1.76 -2.41
N GLU A 45 -12.58 2.04 -1.43
CA GLU A 45 -13.57 1.08 -0.89
C GLU A 45 -14.61 0.64 -1.94
N GLU A 46 -14.92 1.47 -2.95
CA GLU A 46 -15.80 1.09 -4.06
C GLU A 46 -15.11 0.18 -5.09
N GLU A 47 -13.78 0.26 -5.22
CA GLU A 47 -13.00 -0.52 -6.19
C GLU A 47 -12.43 -1.82 -5.61
N LEU A 48 -12.27 -1.91 -4.29
CA LEU A 48 -11.77 -3.09 -3.61
C LEU A 48 -12.94 -3.82 -2.92
N ASP A 49 -13.50 -4.80 -3.62
CA ASP A 49 -14.41 -5.82 -3.09
C ASP A 49 -13.67 -6.65 -2.00
N ILE A 50 -13.46 -6.06 -0.83
CA ILE A 50 -12.89 -6.74 0.33
C ILE A 50 -14.07 -7.21 1.17
N ASP A 51 -14.61 -8.37 0.80
CA ASP A 51 -15.53 -9.14 1.61
C ASP A 51 -14.76 -9.61 2.88
N GLY A 52 -14.94 -8.87 3.97
CA GLY A 52 -14.43 -9.21 5.28
C GLY A 52 -15.15 -10.44 5.83
N HIS A 53 -14.61 -11.63 5.54
CA HIS A 53 -15.04 -12.88 6.17
C HIS A 53 -14.37 -13.03 7.55
N GLU A 54 -15.23 -12.99 8.58
CA GLU A 54 -15.12 -13.40 10.01
C GLU A 54 -13.78 -13.95 10.56
#